data_AF-A0A1I3YCJ4-F1
#
_entry.id   AF-A0A1I3YCJ4-F1
#
_cell.length_a   1.000
_cell.length_b   1.000
_cell.length_c   1.000
_cell.angle_alpha   90.00
_cell.angle_beta   90.00
_cell.angle_gamma   90.00
#
_symmetry.space_group_name_H-M   'P 1'
#
loop_
_entity.id
_entity.type
_entity.pdbx_description
1 polymer ?
#
loop_
_entity_poly.entity_id
_entity_poly.type
_entity_poly.pdbx_seq_one_letter_code
_entity_poly.pdbx_strand_id
1 'polypeptide(L)'
;MLAAEAARLAALEVLCPKSALDADGPYPTLAGHKVFDSRLVGIDDLDPTAKFTPVLALFTADSAAVMRGEAASFDDAEATSTLEIIAELAVASTDEAGEPFADAMPADDWDARLVLAALCGQVRRLLQYDERGWLFRRFVRRVVRVTEETFAIPQLGARWHRVTMRFELSLPDDVFVDAAGMPEPLKTLAALLPSGSPARNKLTVLAAHFNAVTRTPLAGVDFADPALDVGLTANME
;
A
#
# COMPACT_ATOMS: atom_id res chain seq x y z
N MET A 1 -6.48 2.71 -8.29
CA MET A 1 -6.67 3.97 -7.53
C MET A 1 -5.32 4.39 -6.98
N LEU A 2 -4.89 5.64 -7.18
CA LEU A 2 -3.54 6.10 -6.81
C LEU A 2 -3.38 6.21 -5.29
N ALA A 3 -4.45 6.53 -4.56
CA ALA A 3 -4.47 6.58 -3.10
C ALA A 3 -4.18 5.22 -2.46
N ALA A 4 -4.68 4.13 -3.03
CA ALA A 4 -4.38 2.78 -2.55
C ALA A 4 -2.89 2.45 -2.71
N GLU A 5 -2.32 2.78 -3.87
CA GLU A 5 -0.89 2.62 -4.11
C GLU A 5 -0.05 3.51 -3.19
N ALA A 6 -0.51 4.72 -2.88
CA ALA A 6 0.16 5.60 -1.93
C ALA A 6 0.22 4.97 -0.53
N ALA A 7 -0.90 4.42 -0.05
CA ALA A 7 -0.95 3.74 1.24
C ALA A 7 -0.01 2.52 1.29
N ARG A 8 0.02 1.72 0.22
CA ARG A 8 0.89 0.54 0.11
C ARG A 8 2.37 0.88 0.06
N LEU A 9 2.75 1.86 -0.77
CA LEU A 9 4.14 2.33 -0.87
C LEU A 9 4.60 3.01 0.44
N ALA A 10 3.71 3.73 1.13
CA ALA A 10 3.99 4.26 2.45
C ALA A 10 4.20 3.15 3.49
N ALA A 11 3.38 2.09 3.46
CA ALA A 11 3.55 0.92 4.33
C ALA A 11 4.89 0.21 4.06
N LEU A 12 5.29 0.07 2.79
CA LEU A 12 6.58 -0.50 2.40
C LEU A 12 7.75 0.29 3.01
N GLU A 13 7.75 1.62 2.86
CA GLU A 13 8.81 2.45 3.45
C GLU A 13 8.83 2.39 4.98
N VAL A 14 7.67 2.23 5.63
CA VAL A 14 7.61 2.06 7.09
C VAL A 14 8.19 0.71 7.52
N LEU A 15 7.85 -0.37 6.80
CA LEU A 15 8.26 -1.74 7.14
C LEU A 15 9.72 -2.04 6.76
N CYS A 16 10.21 -1.39 5.71
CA CYS A 16 11.59 -1.49 5.25
C CYS A 16 12.12 -0.09 4.87
N PRO A 17 12.48 0.73 5.89
CA PRO A 17 12.95 2.09 5.65
C PRO A 17 14.22 2.11 4.83
N LYS A 18 14.32 3.08 3.90
CA LYS A 18 15.52 3.28 3.10
C LYS A 18 16.77 3.47 3.94
N SER A 19 16.66 4.15 5.09
CA SER A 19 17.77 4.32 6.03
C SER A 19 18.28 2.99 6.59
N ALA A 20 17.40 2.03 6.86
CA ALA A 20 17.79 0.70 7.31
C ALA A 20 18.38 -0.13 6.16
N LEU A 21 17.88 0.04 4.93
CA LEU A 21 18.46 -0.59 3.74
C LEU A 21 19.89 -0.10 3.46
N ASP A 22 20.16 1.19 3.62
CA ASP A 22 21.50 1.76 3.37
C ASP A 22 22.53 1.38 4.41
N ALA A 23 22.10 1.25 5.67
CA ALA A 23 22.97 0.95 6.80
C ALA A 23 23.05 -0.56 7.12
N ASP A 24 22.32 -1.40 6.36
CA ASP A 24 22.09 -2.81 6.68
C ASP A 24 21.61 -3.02 8.14
N GLY A 25 20.71 -2.14 8.58
CA GLY A 25 20.03 -2.20 9.88
C GLY A 25 20.01 -0.88 10.68
N PRO A 26 19.37 -0.86 11.87
CA PRO A 26 18.46 -1.87 12.41
C PRO A 26 17.08 -1.83 11.74
N TYR A 27 16.60 -2.98 11.28
CA TYR A 27 15.25 -3.10 10.68
C TYR A 27 14.15 -3.10 11.75
N PRO A 28 12.94 -2.60 11.44
CA PRO A 28 11.86 -2.51 12.41
C PRO A 28 11.11 -3.83 12.64
N THR A 29 11.30 -4.84 11.79
CA THR A 29 10.62 -6.14 11.87
C THR A 29 11.60 -7.31 11.72
N LEU A 30 11.16 -8.51 12.10
CA LEU A 30 11.91 -9.75 11.90
C LEU A 30 12.18 -10.09 10.42
N ALA A 31 11.43 -9.50 9.49
CA ALA A 31 11.65 -9.72 8.06
C ALA A 31 12.90 -9.00 7.50
N GLY A 32 13.51 -8.08 8.28
CA GLY A 32 14.70 -7.38 7.84
C GLY A 32 14.48 -6.60 6.53
N HIS A 33 15.36 -6.82 5.55
CA HIS A 33 15.23 -6.28 4.20
C HIS A 33 14.29 -7.08 3.28
N LYS A 34 13.74 -8.21 3.74
CA LYS A 34 12.88 -9.11 2.94
C LYS A 34 11.42 -8.66 2.97
N VAL A 35 11.20 -7.42 2.52
CA VAL A 35 9.88 -6.82 2.38
C VAL A 35 9.66 -6.48 0.91
N PHE A 36 8.65 -7.10 0.30
CA PHE A 36 8.46 -7.10 -1.14
C PHE A 36 7.20 -6.35 -1.58
N ASP A 37 7.33 -5.71 -2.74
CA ASP A 37 6.32 -4.89 -3.39
C ASP A 37 5.65 -5.72 -4.51
N SER A 38 4.41 -6.14 -4.29
CA SER A 38 3.59 -6.89 -5.27
C SER A 38 4.24 -8.15 -5.86
N ARG A 39 5.12 -8.81 -5.10
CA ARG A 39 5.70 -10.11 -5.47
C ARG A 39 5.92 -10.98 -4.23
N LEU A 40 5.95 -12.29 -4.44
CA LEU A 40 6.39 -13.24 -3.42
C LEU A 40 7.93 -13.31 -3.37
N VAL A 41 8.46 -13.91 -2.31
CA VAL A 41 9.88 -14.20 -2.17
C VAL A 41 10.32 -15.21 -3.23
N GLY A 42 11.46 -14.97 -3.87
CA GLY A 42 12.09 -15.92 -4.78
C GLY A 42 13.12 -16.79 -4.06
N ILE A 43 13.52 -17.91 -4.67
CA ILE A 43 14.57 -18.77 -4.11
C ILE A 43 15.91 -18.03 -3.94
N ASP A 44 16.24 -17.14 -4.89
CA ASP A 44 17.46 -16.32 -4.85
C ASP A 44 17.47 -15.31 -3.69
N ASP A 45 16.31 -15.03 -3.10
CA ASP A 45 16.20 -14.16 -1.94
C ASP A 45 16.46 -14.92 -0.61
N LEU A 46 16.60 -16.25 -0.62
CA LEU A 46 16.70 -17.08 0.58
C LEU A 46 18.13 -17.55 0.86
N ASP A 47 18.49 -17.64 2.13
CA ASP A 47 19.67 -18.39 2.57
C ASP A 47 19.30 -19.88 2.62
N PRO A 48 19.93 -20.73 1.78
CA PRO A 48 19.60 -22.16 1.74
C PRO A 48 20.00 -22.91 3.02
N THR A 49 20.81 -22.29 3.89
CA THR A 49 21.25 -22.88 5.16
C THR A 49 20.39 -22.45 6.35
N ALA A 50 19.55 -21.42 6.17
CA ALA A 50 18.69 -20.91 7.22
C ALA A 50 17.51 -21.87 7.47
N LYS A 51 17.16 -22.03 8.75
CA LYS A 51 16.00 -22.85 9.19
C LYS A 51 14.69 -22.34 8.58
N PHE A 52 14.52 -21.03 8.56
CA PHE A 52 13.49 -20.29 7.84
C PHE A 52 13.89 -18.82 7.77
N THR A 53 13.33 -18.10 6.80
CA THR A 53 13.51 -16.67 6.61
C THR A 53 12.15 -16.00 6.73
N PRO A 54 11.91 -15.15 7.74
CA PRO A 54 10.70 -14.35 7.81
C PRO A 54 10.67 -13.35 6.66
N VAL A 55 9.56 -13.27 5.93
CA VAL A 55 9.40 -12.32 4.82
C VAL A 55 8.00 -11.69 4.84
N LEU A 56 7.90 -10.52 4.21
CA LEU A 56 6.65 -9.79 4.03
C LEU A 56 6.45 -9.47 2.56
N ALA A 57 5.25 -9.68 2.03
CA ALA A 57 4.87 -9.26 0.69
C ALA A 57 3.58 -8.42 0.74
N LEU A 58 3.61 -7.23 0.12
CA LEU A 58 2.51 -6.27 0.20
C LEU A 58 1.80 -6.12 -1.15
N PHE A 59 0.48 -6.23 -1.13
CA PHE A 59 -0.40 -6.15 -2.31
C PHE A 59 -1.57 -5.19 -2.06
N THR A 60 -1.98 -4.48 -3.10
CA THR A 60 -3.31 -3.85 -3.15
C THR A 60 -4.26 -4.94 -3.68
N ALA A 61 -5.08 -5.53 -2.83
CA ALA A 61 -5.97 -6.61 -3.27
C ALA A 61 -7.18 -6.08 -4.03
N ASP A 62 -7.73 -4.97 -3.54
CA ASP A 62 -8.84 -4.26 -4.17
C ASP A 62 -8.70 -2.75 -3.95
N SER A 63 -9.42 -1.98 -4.76
CA SER A 63 -9.60 -0.55 -4.57
C SER A 63 -10.89 -0.11 -5.23
N ALA A 64 -11.67 0.73 -4.55
CA ALA A 64 -12.92 1.26 -5.06
C ALA A 64 -13.10 2.74 -4.65
N ALA A 65 -13.77 3.51 -5.51
CA ALA A 65 -14.34 4.81 -5.15
C ALA A 65 -15.85 4.63 -5.00
N VAL A 66 -16.38 4.87 -3.80
CA VAL A 66 -17.78 4.66 -3.45
C VAL A 66 -18.45 6.01 -3.23
N MET A 67 -19.49 6.31 -4.00
CA MET A 67 -20.27 7.56 -3.82
C MET A 67 -20.91 7.61 -2.44
N ARG A 68 -21.00 8.81 -1.82
CA ARG A 68 -21.59 9.00 -0.48
C ARG A 68 -23.13 8.93 -0.45
N GLY A 69 -23.72 8.03 -1.23
CA GLY A 69 -25.15 7.80 -1.34
C GLY A 69 -25.75 8.24 -2.68
N GLU A 70 -27.05 8.02 -2.84
CA GLU A 70 -27.76 8.26 -4.12
C GLU A 70 -27.80 9.73 -4.54
N ALA A 71 -27.74 10.65 -3.57
CA ALA A 71 -27.73 12.09 -3.81
C ALA A 71 -26.32 12.71 -3.89
N ALA A 72 -25.27 11.88 -3.87
CA ALA A 72 -23.89 12.35 -3.95
C ALA A 72 -23.63 13.03 -5.30
N SER A 73 -22.85 14.11 -5.27
CA SER A 73 -22.32 14.72 -6.49
C SER A 73 -21.26 13.81 -7.13
N PHE A 74 -20.93 14.06 -8.40
CA PHE A 74 -19.97 13.22 -9.13
C PHE A 74 -18.56 13.19 -8.51
N ASP A 75 -18.24 14.18 -7.68
CA ASP A 75 -16.98 14.37 -6.96
C ASP A 75 -17.08 14.02 -5.46
N ASP A 76 -18.24 13.57 -4.99
CA ASP A 76 -18.46 13.20 -3.58
C ASP A 76 -18.33 11.68 -3.38
N ALA A 77 -17.08 11.22 -3.49
CA ALA A 77 -16.70 9.83 -3.33
C ALA A 77 -15.87 9.59 -2.05
N GLU A 78 -15.88 8.34 -1.60
CA GLU A 78 -14.95 7.79 -0.63
C GLU A 78 -14.12 6.68 -1.25
N ALA A 79 -12.81 6.85 -1.22
CA ALA A 79 -11.86 5.84 -1.63
C ALA A 79 -11.72 4.77 -0.54
N THR A 80 -11.91 3.52 -0.91
CA THR A 80 -11.70 2.35 -0.05
C THR A 80 -10.73 1.36 -0.72
N SER A 81 -9.99 0.62 0.09
CA SER A 81 -9.05 -0.38 -0.43
C SER A 81 -8.66 -1.39 0.64
N THR A 82 -8.36 -2.60 0.21
CA THR A 82 -7.73 -3.62 1.05
C THR A 82 -6.23 -3.70 0.78
N LEU A 83 -5.43 -3.35 1.79
CA LEU A 83 -4.00 -3.65 1.81
C LEU A 83 -3.80 -5.07 2.37
N GLU A 84 -3.28 -5.96 1.54
CA GLU A 84 -2.89 -7.31 1.95
C GLU A 84 -1.39 -7.35 2.25
N ILE A 85 -1.06 -7.88 3.42
CA ILE A 85 0.31 -8.15 3.84
C ILE A 85 0.42 -9.65 4.09
N ILE A 86 1.14 -10.35 3.23
CA ILE A 86 1.43 -11.77 3.38
C ILE A 86 2.69 -11.89 4.21
N ALA A 87 2.54 -12.37 5.44
CA ALA A 87 3.64 -12.74 6.31
C ALA A 87 3.88 -14.24 6.19
N GLU A 88 5.12 -14.65 5.93
CA GLU A 88 5.47 -16.06 5.81
C GLU A 88 6.87 -16.37 6.35
N LEU A 89 7.06 -17.62 6.74
CA LEU A 89 8.36 -18.19 7.07
C LEU A 89 8.82 -19.03 5.87
N ALA A 90 9.66 -18.43 5.03
CA ALA A 90 10.10 -19.04 3.78
C ALA A 90 11.33 -19.92 3.99
N VAL A 91 11.39 -21.05 3.28
CA VAL A 91 12.51 -22.01 3.28
C VAL A 91 12.90 -22.33 1.84
N ALA A 92 14.18 -22.57 1.62
CA ALA A 92 14.64 -23.17 0.38
C ALA A 92 14.33 -24.67 0.43
N SER A 93 13.49 -25.14 -0.49
CA SER A 93 13.12 -26.55 -0.65
C SER A 93 13.52 -27.04 -2.04
N THR A 94 13.50 -28.35 -2.25
CA THR A 94 13.78 -28.97 -3.56
C THR A 94 12.57 -29.77 -4.01
N ASP A 95 12.17 -29.63 -5.26
CA ASP A 95 11.05 -30.39 -5.83
C ASP A 95 11.43 -31.85 -6.16
N GLU A 96 10.50 -32.61 -6.75
CA GLU A 96 10.73 -34.01 -7.16
C GLU A 96 11.81 -34.16 -8.25
N ALA A 97 12.07 -33.10 -9.03
CA ALA A 97 13.12 -33.06 -10.05
C ALA A 97 14.48 -32.60 -9.48
N GLY A 98 14.52 -32.15 -8.23
CA GLY A 98 15.70 -31.62 -7.55
C GLY A 98 15.93 -30.12 -7.77
N GLU A 99 15.00 -29.41 -8.38
CA GLU A 99 15.10 -27.97 -8.61
C GLU A 99 14.73 -27.19 -7.33
N PRO A 100 15.52 -26.17 -6.95
CA PRO A 100 15.28 -25.43 -5.72
C PRO A 100 14.16 -24.41 -5.90
N PHE A 101 13.26 -24.32 -4.92
CA PHE A 101 12.16 -23.36 -4.90
C PHE A 101 11.91 -22.81 -3.48
N ALA A 102 11.29 -21.63 -3.40
CA ALA A 102 10.88 -21.05 -2.12
C ALA A 102 9.56 -21.68 -1.66
N ASP A 103 9.56 -22.30 -0.49
CA ASP A 103 8.37 -22.87 0.15
C ASP A 103 8.08 -22.15 1.47
N ALA A 104 6.84 -22.24 1.96
CA ALA A 104 6.42 -21.71 3.27
C ALA A 104 6.20 -22.84 4.29
N MET A 105 6.83 -24.01 4.10
CA MET A 105 6.69 -25.19 4.97
C MET A 105 8.01 -25.56 5.66
N PRO A 106 8.49 -24.80 6.67
CA PRO A 106 9.56 -25.29 7.52
C PRO A 106 9.18 -26.62 8.18
N ALA A 107 10.14 -27.54 8.27
CA ALA A 107 9.98 -28.83 8.95
C ALA A 107 9.59 -28.64 10.43
N ASP A 108 8.97 -29.67 11.02
CA ASP A 108 8.32 -29.65 12.35
C ASP A 108 8.96 -28.71 13.37
N ASP A 109 8.23 -27.67 13.74
CA ASP A 109 8.76 -26.65 14.63
C ASP A 109 7.70 -26.00 15.51
N TRP A 110 7.96 -26.03 16.80
CA TRP A 110 7.10 -25.45 17.82
C TRP A 110 7.24 -23.93 17.89
N ASP A 111 8.39 -23.37 17.47
CA ASP A 111 8.65 -21.93 17.56
C ASP A 111 8.11 -21.13 16.36
N ALA A 112 8.00 -21.77 15.19
CA ALA A 112 7.65 -21.11 13.93
C ALA A 112 6.32 -20.34 13.98
N ARG A 113 5.29 -20.92 14.63
CA ARG A 113 4.00 -20.22 14.81
C ARG A 113 4.11 -19.00 15.72
N LEU A 114 4.97 -19.03 16.74
CA LEU A 114 5.19 -17.89 17.62
C LEU A 114 5.96 -16.78 16.90
N VAL A 115 6.97 -17.15 16.12
CA VAL A 115 7.74 -16.19 15.29
C VAL A 115 6.83 -15.51 14.28
N LEU A 116 5.97 -16.26 13.59
CA LEU A 116 5.01 -15.70 12.64
C LEU A 116 4.01 -14.76 13.31
N ALA A 117 3.47 -15.14 14.47
CA ALA A 117 2.60 -14.26 15.25
C ALA A 117 3.32 -12.99 15.73
N ALA A 118 4.59 -13.09 16.11
CA ALA A 118 5.42 -11.95 16.50
C ALA A 118 5.65 -11.00 15.31
N LEU A 119 5.92 -11.54 14.11
CA LEU A 119 6.06 -10.75 12.88
C LEU A 119 4.76 -10.00 12.55
N CYS A 120 3.61 -10.67 12.57
CA CYS A 120 2.30 -10.02 12.37
C CYS A 120 2.04 -8.94 13.44
N GLY A 121 2.38 -9.22 14.70
CA GLY A 121 2.28 -8.27 15.80
C GLY A 121 3.17 -7.03 15.60
N GLN A 122 4.39 -7.21 15.11
CA GLN A 122 5.31 -6.10 14.77
C GLN A 122 4.74 -5.24 13.65
N VAL A 123 4.21 -5.84 12.58
CA VAL A 123 3.57 -5.12 11.47
C VAL A 123 2.41 -4.27 11.99
N ARG A 124 1.50 -4.85 12.78
CA ARG A 124 0.37 -4.12 13.36
C ARG A 124 0.82 -3.00 14.28
N ARG A 125 1.76 -3.27 15.18
CA ARG A 125 2.32 -2.26 16.08
C ARG A 125 2.88 -1.08 15.28
N LEU A 126 3.70 -1.38 14.29
CA LEU A 126 4.43 -0.38 13.50
C LEU A 126 3.49 0.51 12.70
N LEU A 127 2.54 -0.08 11.97
CA LEU A 127 1.62 0.68 11.12
C LEU A 127 0.59 1.48 11.94
N GLN A 128 0.04 0.90 13.02
CA GLN A 128 -1.10 1.51 13.72
C GLN A 128 -0.72 2.37 14.93
N TYR A 129 0.37 2.05 15.64
CA TYR A 129 0.64 2.64 16.95
C TYR A 129 2.00 3.36 17.02
N ASP A 130 3.03 2.80 16.39
CA ASP A 130 4.38 3.30 16.50
C ASP A 130 4.55 4.63 15.75
N GLU A 131 5.40 5.54 16.26
CA GLU A 131 5.68 6.83 15.64
C GLU A 131 6.26 6.67 14.22
N ARG A 132 7.01 5.59 13.99
CA ARG A 132 7.63 5.29 12.70
C ARG A 132 6.58 5.05 11.61
N GLY A 133 5.38 4.60 11.98
CA GLY A 133 4.24 4.43 11.07
C GLY A 133 3.51 5.71 10.67
N TRP A 134 4.01 6.90 11.05
CA TRP A 134 3.36 8.16 10.71
C TRP A 134 3.13 8.32 9.20
N LEU A 135 4.09 7.85 8.37
CA LEU A 135 4.01 8.00 6.92
C LEU A 135 2.81 7.24 6.37
N PHE A 136 2.62 5.99 6.79
CA PHE A 136 1.44 5.20 6.43
C PHE A 136 0.14 5.87 6.89
N ARG A 137 0.09 6.29 8.16
CA ARG A 137 -1.11 6.93 8.75
C ARG A 137 -1.43 8.30 8.14
N ARG A 138 -0.48 8.95 7.46
CA ARG A 138 -0.74 10.19 6.72
C ARG A 138 -1.62 9.97 5.49
N PHE A 139 -1.49 8.81 4.83
CA PHE A 139 -2.22 8.49 3.60
C PHE A 139 -3.48 7.67 3.83
N VAL A 140 -3.67 7.16 5.05
CA VAL A 140 -4.86 6.40 5.45
C VAL A 140 -5.70 7.25 6.39
N ARG A 141 -6.95 7.54 6.03
CA ARG A 141 -7.88 8.26 6.92
C ARG A 141 -8.20 7.41 8.14
N ARG A 142 -8.49 6.12 7.91
CA ARG A 142 -8.80 5.16 8.96
C ARG A 142 -8.56 3.74 8.49
N VAL A 143 -8.06 2.90 9.40
CA VAL A 143 -8.14 1.43 9.27
C VAL A 143 -9.52 0.99 9.77
N VAL A 144 -10.35 0.50 8.85
CA VAL A 144 -11.74 0.08 9.13
C VAL A 144 -11.74 -1.24 9.88
N ARG A 145 -10.93 -2.19 9.41
CA ARG A 145 -10.84 -3.55 9.94
C ARG A 145 -9.46 -4.13 9.67
N VAL A 146 -8.98 -4.96 10.58
CA VAL A 146 -7.79 -5.80 10.38
C VAL A 146 -8.21 -7.25 10.59
N THR A 147 -7.94 -8.10 9.61
CA THR A 147 -8.14 -9.56 9.73
C THR A 147 -6.82 -10.27 9.48
N GLU A 148 -6.59 -11.37 10.18
CA GLU A 148 -5.40 -12.22 10.03
C GLU A 148 -5.87 -13.63 9.71
N GLU A 149 -5.70 -14.06 8.47
CA GLU A 149 -6.10 -15.38 8.01
C GLU A 149 -4.86 -16.28 7.94
N THR A 150 -4.82 -17.32 8.77
CA THR A 150 -3.78 -18.34 8.67
C THR A 150 -4.08 -19.26 7.51
N PHE A 151 -3.10 -19.45 6.63
CA PHE A 151 -3.23 -20.41 5.55
C PHE A 151 -2.77 -21.79 6.04
N ALA A 152 -3.73 -22.68 6.26
CA ALA A 152 -3.46 -24.07 6.60
C ALA A 152 -4.43 -24.95 5.83
N ILE A 153 -3.94 -26.06 5.25
CA ILE A 153 -4.80 -27.09 4.66
C ILE A 153 -4.59 -28.39 5.44
N PRO A 154 -5.22 -28.54 6.62
CA PRO A 154 -5.06 -29.73 7.46
C PRO A 154 -5.40 -31.03 6.72
N GLN A 155 -6.34 -30.99 5.78
CA GLN A 155 -6.82 -32.16 5.02
C GLN A 155 -5.75 -32.73 4.08
N LEU A 156 -4.78 -31.91 3.67
CA LEU A 156 -3.65 -32.33 2.84
C LEU A 156 -2.37 -32.56 3.65
N GLY A 157 -2.45 -32.46 4.99
CA GLY A 157 -1.27 -32.51 5.86
C GLY A 157 -0.29 -31.34 5.67
N ALA A 158 -0.64 -30.36 4.83
CA ALA A 158 0.20 -29.22 4.51
C ALA A 158 0.09 -28.14 5.60
N ARG A 159 1.22 -27.86 6.24
CA ARG A 159 1.37 -26.83 7.27
C ARG A 159 2.13 -25.64 6.71
N TRP A 160 1.41 -24.77 6.02
CA TRP A 160 1.99 -23.50 5.58
C TRP A 160 2.13 -22.53 6.75
N HIS A 161 3.33 -22.03 6.93
CA HIS A 161 3.65 -20.98 7.88
C HIS A 161 3.46 -19.63 7.21
N ARG A 162 2.22 -19.37 6.79
CA ARG A 162 1.78 -18.13 6.12
C ARG A 162 0.53 -17.57 6.79
N VAL A 163 0.50 -16.26 6.96
CA VAL A 163 -0.66 -15.49 7.43
C VAL A 163 -0.89 -14.34 6.46
N THR A 164 -2.10 -14.22 5.94
CA THR A 164 -2.54 -13.07 5.16
C THR A 164 -3.21 -12.07 6.10
N MET A 165 -2.57 -10.92 6.28
CA MET A 165 -3.13 -9.81 7.04
C MET A 165 -3.86 -8.88 6.08
N ARG A 166 -5.17 -8.69 6.25
CA ARG A 166 -5.97 -7.75 5.45
C ARG A 166 -6.30 -6.53 6.27
N PHE A 167 -5.83 -5.38 5.81
CA PHE A 167 -6.19 -4.07 6.34
C PHE A 167 -7.19 -3.44 5.40
N GLU A 168 -8.44 -3.33 5.84
CA GLU A 168 -9.45 -2.55 5.13
C GLU A 168 -9.26 -1.09 5.47
N LEU A 169 -9.07 -0.26 4.45
CA LEU A 169 -8.68 1.13 4.57
C LEU A 169 -9.77 2.04 4.00
N SER A 170 -10.05 3.12 4.73
CA SER A 170 -10.67 4.32 4.19
C SER A 170 -9.57 5.32 3.86
N LEU A 171 -9.58 5.82 2.63
CA LEU A 171 -8.53 6.62 2.01
C LEU A 171 -9.09 7.98 1.56
N PRO A 172 -8.25 9.02 1.43
CA PRO A 172 -8.62 10.18 0.63
C PRO A 172 -8.74 9.77 -0.85
N ASP A 173 -9.63 10.42 -1.59
CA ASP A 173 -9.76 10.18 -3.03
C ASP A 173 -8.61 10.83 -3.81
N ASP A 174 -8.43 10.38 -5.06
CA ASP A 174 -7.42 10.89 -5.98
C ASP A 174 -7.80 12.30 -6.45
N VAL A 175 -6.90 13.27 -6.28
CA VAL A 175 -7.13 14.64 -6.76
C VAL A 175 -6.32 14.88 -8.02
N PHE A 176 -7.03 14.87 -9.15
CA PHE A 176 -6.47 15.20 -10.45
C PHE A 176 -6.52 16.71 -10.68
N VAL A 177 -5.43 17.25 -11.21
CA VAL A 177 -5.32 18.66 -11.60
C VAL A 177 -4.99 18.75 -13.09
N ASP A 178 -5.40 19.85 -13.73
CA ASP A 178 -5.14 20.06 -15.16
C ASP A 178 -3.65 20.30 -15.46
N ALA A 179 -2.87 20.71 -14.47
CA ALA A 179 -1.43 20.89 -14.60
C ALA A 179 -0.73 19.55 -14.79
N ALA A 180 0.34 19.53 -15.59
CA ALA A 180 1.16 18.33 -15.75
C ALA A 180 1.76 17.87 -14.41
N GLY A 181 1.95 16.56 -14.29
CA GLY A 181 2.59 15.94 -13.15
C GLY A 181 1.67 15.04 -12.33
N MET A 182 2.25 14.48 -11.26
CA MET A 182 1.60 13.45 -10.47
C MET A 182 0.37 13.98 -9.71
N PRO A 183 -0.78 13.26 -9.73
CA PRO A 183 -1.93 13.58 -8.90
C PRO A 183 -1.66 13.40 -7.41
N GLU A 184 -2.48 14.03 -6.56
CA GLU A 184 -2.51 13.66 -5.14
C GLU A 184 -3.27 12.34 -4.96
N PRO A 185 -2.87 11.48 -4.01
CA PRO A 185 -1.87 11.72 -2.96
C PRO A 185 -0.42 11.31 -3.30
N LEU A 186 -0.18 10.71 -4.47
CA LEU A 186 1.15 10.21 -4.82
C LEU A 186 2.19 11.32 -4.95
N LYS A 187 1.79 12.52 -5.36
CA LYS A 187 2.67 13.70 -5.39
C LYS A 187 3.21 14.02 -4.01
N THR A 188 2.35 14.12 -3.00
CA THR A 188 2.77 14.31 -1.59
C THR A 188 3.66 13.16 -1.12
N LEU A 189 3.33 11.91 -1.45
CA LEU A 189 4.16 10.76 -1.08
C LEU A 189 5.57 10.85 -1.67
N ALA A 190 5.69 11.13 -2.97
CA ALA A 190 6.99 11.26 -3.64
C ALA A 190 7.88 12.35 -3.01
N ALA A 191 7.28 13.43 -2.51
CA ALA A 191 7.99 14.50 -1.82
C ALA A 191 8.47 14.09 -0.41
N LEU A 192 7.73 13.23 0.29
CA LEU A 192 8.05 12.79 1.65
C LEU A 192 9.01 11.59 1.69
N LEU A 193 9.06 10.79 0.62
CA LEU A 193 9.93 9.62 0.56
C LEU A 193 11.41 10.03 0.55
N PRO A 194 12.29 9.28 1.26
CA PRO A 194 13.73 9.50 1.22
C PRO A 194 14.29 9.46 -0.21
N SER A 195 15.35 10.24 -0.45
CA SER A 195 16.04 10.26 -1.74
C SER A 195 16.59 8.87 -2.08
N GLY A 196 16.33 8.42 -3.30
CA GLY A 196 16.79 7.12 -3.78
C GLY A 196 16.03 5.91 -3.22
N SER A 197 14.93 6.10 -2.47
CA SER A 197 14.08 4.97 -2.10
C SER A 197 13.48 4.32 -3.36
N PRO A 198 13.35 2.99 -3.42
CA PRO A 198 12.80 2.30 -4.59
C PRO A 198 11.42 2.83 -5.01
N ALA A 199 10.56 3.11 -4.03
CA ALA A 199 9.24 3.69 -4.25
C ALA A 199 9.33 5.08 -4.92
N ARG A 200 10.21 5.96 -4.44
CA ARG A 200 10.39 7.30 -5.01
C ARG A 200 10.89 7.26 -6.45
N ASN A 201 11.81 6.34 -6.76
CA ASN A 201 12.32 6.16 -8.12
C ASN A 201 11.21 5.73 -9.08
N LYS A 202 10.37 4.76 -8.68
CA LYS A 202 9.21 4.34 -9.47
C LYS A 202 8.21 5.48 -9.68
N LEU A 203 7.91 6.27 -8.64
CA LEU A 203 7.01 7.41 -8.74
C LEU A 203 7.56 8.51 -9.67
N THR A 204 8.87 8.74 -9.66
CA THR A 204 9.49 9.73 -10.57
C THR A 204 9.29 9.36 -12.03
N VAL A 205 9.41 8.07 -12.37
CA VAL A 205 9.12 7.57 -13.72
C VAL A 205 7.62 7.71 -14.05
N LEU A 206 6.76 7.35 -13.09
CA LEU A 206 5.31 7.41 -13.28
C LEU A 206 4.79 8.84 -13.53
N ALA A 207 5.42 9.85 -12.91
CA ALA A 207 5.05 11.26 -13.09
C ALA A 207 5.07 11.70 -14.57
N ALA A 208 5.94 11.10 -15.39
CA ALA A 208 6.07 11.43 -16.81
C ALA A 208 4.83 11.03 -17.65
N HIS A 209 3.94 10.19 -17.12
CA HIS A 209 2.74 9.75 -17.82
C HIS A 209 1.53 10.68 -17.62
N PHE A 210 1.60 11.66 -16.72
CA PHE A 210 0.51 12.59 -16.44
C PHE A 210 0.72 13.92 -17.16
N ASN A 211 0.11 14.04 -18.34
CA ASN A 211 0.18 15.25 -19.18
C ASN A 211 -0.76 16.35 -18.70
N ALA A 212 -0.41 17.60 -19.00
CA ALA A 212 -1.32 18.72 -18.78
C ALA A 212 -2.56 18.59 -19.68
N VAL A 213 -3.72 18.94 -19.13
CA VAL A 213 -4.98 19.03 -19.87
C VAL A 213 -5.28 20.49 -20.13
N THR A 214 -5.42 20.87 -21.40
CA THR A 214 -5.89 22.23 -21.76
C THR A 214 -7.40 22.19 -21.95
N ARG A 215 -8.14 22.90 -21.11
CA ARG A 215 -9.61 22.99 -21.25
C ARG A 215 -9.99 23.99 -22.33
N THR A 216 -10.98 23.62 -23.14
CA THR A 216 -11.60 24.55 -24.08
C THR A 216 -12.40 25.58 -23.29
N PRO A 217 -12.11 26.89 -23.42
CA PRO A 217 -12.92 27.93 -22.78
C PRO A 217 -14.38 27.84 -23.25
N LEU A 218 -15.32 28.08 -22.33
CA LEU A 218 -16.73 28.17 -22.70
C LEU A 218 -16.93 29.37 -23.64
N ALA A 219 -17.40 29.12 -24.86
CA ALA A 219 -17.69 30.15 -25.84
C ALA A 219 -19.17 30.55 -25.78
N GLY A 220 -19.47 31.85 -25.87
CA GLY A 220 -20.84 32.35 -26.10
C GLY A 220 -21.68 32.69 -24.86
N VAL A 221 -21.09 32.73 -23.66
CA VAL A 221 -21.75 33.30 -22.47
C VAL A 221 -21.14 34.67 -22.19
N ASP A 222 -21.82 35.72 -22.65
CA ASP A 222 -21.47 37.10 -22.33
C ASP A 222 -22.31 37.55 -21.14
N PHE A 223 -21.67 37.69 -19.97
CA PHE A 223 -22.32 38.25 -18.78
C PHE A 223 -22.41 39.78 -18.83
N ALA A 224 -21.90 40.41 -19.89
CA ALA A 224 -21.92 41.85 -20.08
C ALA A 224 -23.08 42.35 -20.95
N ASP A 225 -24.12 41.54 -21.20
CA ASP A 225 -25.34 42.05 -21.84
C ASP A 225 -26.11 42.94 -20.84
N PRO A 226 -26.10 44.28 -20.99
CA PRO A 226 -26.81 45.18 -20.07
C PRO A 226 -28.33 45.11 -20.25
N ALA A 227 -28.82 44.32 -21.22
CA ALA A 227 -30.25 44.17 -21.50
C ALA A 227 -30.97 43.17 -20.57
N LEU A 228 -30.24 42.43 -19.72
CA LEU A 228 -30.81 41.56 -18.69
C LEU A 228 -30.71 42.21 -17.30
N ASP A 229 -31.27 43.41 -17.17
CA ASP A 229 -31.69 43.95 -15.87
C ASP A 229 -32.93 43.17 -15.38
N VAL A 230 -32.71 41.93 -14.94
CA VAL A 230 -33.73 41.14 -14.25
C VAL A 230 -33.16 40.61 -12.94
N GLY A 231 -33.06 41.52 -11.97
CA GLY A 231 -33.50 41.25 -10.60
C GLY A 231 -32.77 40.16 -9.82
N LEU A 232 -31.45 40.25 -9.68
CA LEU A 232 -30.76 39.62 -8.54
C LEU A 232 -30.46 40.68 -7.47
N THR A 233 -31.49 41.09 -6.73
CA THR A 233 -31.29 41.70 -5.42
C THR A 233 -30.78 40.64 -4.47
N ALA A 234 -29.48 40.62 -4.25
CA ALA A 234 -28.89 39.95 -3.10
C ALA A 234 -29.39 40.68 -1.83
N ASN A 235 -30.40 40.11 -1.17
CA ASN A 235 -30.74 40.51 0.19
C ASN A 235 -29.61 40.03 1.11
N MET A 236 -28.68 40.94 1.42
CA MET A 236 -27.86 40.81 2.62
C MET A 236 -28.60 41.46 3.78
N GLU A 237 -29.19 40.63 4.64
CA GLU A 237 -29.29 40.87 6.08
C GLU A 237 -28.55 39.75 6.81
#